data_AF-A0A2J6N0L7-F1
#
_entry.id   AF-A0A2J6N0L7-F1
#
_cell.length_a   1.000
_cell.length_b   1.000
_cell.length_c   1.000
_cell.angle_alpha   90.00
_cell.angle_beta   90.00
_cell.angle_gamma   90.00
#
_symmetry.space_group_name_H-M   'P 1'
#
loop_
_entity.id
_entity.type
_entity.pdbx_description
1 polymer ?
#
loop_
_entity_poly.entity_id
_entity_poly.type
_entity_poly.pdbx_seq_one_letter_code
_entity_poly.pdbx_strand_id
1 'polypeptide(L)'
;MATQKPQKTAIVRWTSLRGTVSILLFLLLASLIEYAIVFYAESLGAIENPEDRIFGVISPLFHLIPAAVVITLTFSWTYLTRCMATKPQELAKRKFVAVVKRGKENKTSVLSRLGARLKIKGSAHIQQKIMKVAIKSALTVSLLFIIFAFTVSLLAYPRLIYEAVTSAYQNNPGLLGFVKGTTETLAPIFWLFSAIGNAIISLAPTFRDCVLALGTIISPLVGLDAVGKYLAFQNIAAWISALSALIYGEYLRKGRRYKIRRKS
;
A
#
# COMPACT_ATOMS: atom_id res chain seq x y z
N MET A 1 -11.73 -43.45 12.75
CA MET A 1 -10.93 -42.24 13.02
C MET A 1 -10.06 -41.94 11.80
N ALA A 2 -10.50 -41.04 10.91
CA ALA A 2 -9.82 -40.81 9.62
C ALA A 2 -8.66 -39.82 9.79
N THR A 3 -7.44 -40.29 9.55
CA THR A 3 -6.20 -39.51 9.60
C THR A 3 -6.15 -38.49 8.46
N GLN A 4 -6.26 -37.19 8.78
CA GLN A 4 -6.05 -36.11 7.83
C GLN A 4 -4.59 -36.14 7.34
N LYS A 5 -4.38 -36.43 6.05
CA LYS A 5 -3.05 -36.33 5.43
C LYS A 5 -2.55 -34.88 5.48
N PRO A 6 -1.29 -34.65 5.89
CA PRO A 6 -0.73 -33.30 5.96
C PRO A 6 -0.68 -32.69 4.55
N GLN A 7 -1.35 -31.54 4.38
CA GLN A 7 -1.28 -30.76 3.15
C GLN A 7 0.16 -30.28 2.97
N LYS A 8 0.91 -30.93 2.07
CA LYS A 8 2.22 -30.45 1.60
C LYS A 8 2.05 -29.08 0.95
N THR A 9 2.30 -28.04 1.73
CA THR A 9 2.44 -26.65 1.29
C THR A 9 3.59 -26.60 0.30
N ALA A 10 3.29 -26.28 -0.95
CA ALA A 10 4.32 -25.99 -1.92
C ALA A 10 4.89 -24.62 -1.55
N ILE A 11 6.08 -24.63 -0.93
CA ILE A 11 6.86 -23.44 -0.63
C ILE A 11 7.08 -22.72 -1.96
N VAL A 12 6.50 -21.53 -2.11
CA VAL A 12 6.84 -20.63 -3.22
C VAL A 12 8.34 -20.38 -3.08
N ARG A 13 9.13 -20.96 -3.99
CA ARG A 13 10.59 -20.89 -3.95
C ARG A 13 11.01 -19.48 -4.38
N TRP A 14 11.06 -18.57 -3.41
CA TRP A 14 11.55 -17.20 -3.59
C TRP A 14 13.04 -17.16 -4.02
N THR A 15 13.76 -18.27 -3.86
CA THR A 15 15.16 -18.44 -4.28
C THR A 15 15.35 -18.68 -5.78
N SER A 16 14.29 -18.64 -6.61
CA SER A 16 14.49 -18.65 -8.06
C SER A 16 15.07 -17.32 -8.53
N LEU A 17 15.95 -17.34 -9.54
CA LEU A 17 16.58 -16.13 -10.12
C LEU A 17 15.59 -14.98 -10.34
N ARG A 18 14.38 -15.30 -10.83
CA ARG A 18 13.32 -14.31 -11.09
C ARG A 18 12.64 -13.78 -9.83
N GLY A 19 12.55 -14.60 -8.77
CA GLY A 19 12.08 -14.16 -7.46
C GLY A 19 13.05 -13.17 -6.82
N THR A 20 14.35 -13.45 -6.93
CA THR A 20 15.42 -12.53 -6.52
C THR A 20 15.35 -11.22 -7.31
N VAL A 21 15.16 -11.28 -8.64
CA VAL A 21 14.99 -10.08 -9.47
C VAL A 21 13.78 -9.25 -9.03
N SER A 22 12.63 -9.86 -8.71
CA SER A 22 11.48 -9.11 -8.21
C SER A 22 11.75 -8.43 -6.86
N ILE A 23 12.46 -9.09 -5.95
CA ILE A 23 12.86 -8.51 -4.67
C ILE A 23 13.81 -7.33 -4.90
N LEU A 24 14.80 -7.51 -5.77
CA LEU A 24 15.76 -6.46 -6.11
C LEU A 24 15.06 -5.24 -6.73
N LEU A 25 14.13 -5.47 -7.65
CA LEU A 25 13.35 -4.39 -8.28
C LEU A 25 12.47 -3.66 -7.25
N PHE A 26 11.84 -4.40 -6.33
CA PHE A 26 11.05 -3.79 -5.27
C PHE A 26 11.92 -2.99 -4.30
N LEU A 27 13.09 -3.50 -3.91
CA LEU A 27 14.05 -2.77 -3.09
C LEU A 27 14.50 -1.50 -3.78
N LEU A 28 14.86 -1.56 -5.06
CA LEU A 28 15.23 -0.37 -5.84
C LEU A 28 14.10 0.66 -5.87
N LEU A 29 12.86 0.22 -6.13
CA LEU A 29 11.69 1.10 -6.10
C LEU A 29 11.47 1.74 -4.72
N ALA A 30 11.53 0.94 -3.64
CA ALA A 30 11.38 1.42 -2.28
C ALA A 30 12.49 2.42 -1.92
N SER A 31 13.75 2.13 -2.28
CA SER A 31 14.88 3.05 -2.08
C SER A 31 14.72 4.35 -2.86
N LEU A 32 14.20 4.32 -4.10
CA LEU A 32 13.90 5.55 -4.85
C LEU A 32 12.80 6.39 -4.19
N ILE A 33 11.74 5.74 -3.68
CA ILE A 33 10.67 6.42 -2.94
C ILE A 33 11.24 7.05 -1.67
N GLU A 34 12.02 6.31 -0.89
CA GLU A 34 12.65 6.84 0.32
C GLU A 34 13.59 7.99 0.02
N TYR A 35 14.40 7.88 -1.04
CA TYR A 35 15.28 8.96 -1.46
C TYR A 35 14.51 10.23 -1.77
N ALA A 36 13.39 10.13 -2.49
CA ALA A 36 12.52 11.27 -2.77
C ALA A 36 11.91 11.87 -1.49
N ILE A 37 11.55 11.03 -0.51
CA ILE A 37 11.00 11.48 0.77
C ILE A 37 12.07 12.17 1.63
N VAL A 38 13.29 11.63 1.68
CA VAL A 38 14.43 12.26 2.38
C VAL A 38 14.73 13.62 1.77
N PHE A 39 14.84 13.68 0.45
CA PHE A 39 15.07 14.94 -0.26
C PHE A 39 13.96 15.96 0.01
N TYR A 40 12.70 15.51 0.02
CA TYR A 40 11.58 16.34 0.41
C TYR A 40 11.68 16.83 1.86
N ALA A 41 12.07 15.98 2.81
CA ALA A 41 12.25 16.37 4.20
C ALA A 41 13.37 17.40 4.38
N GLU A 42 14.50 17.22 3.70
CA GLU A 42 15.59 18.20 3.66
C GLU A 42 15.11 19.54 3.10
N SER A 43 14.29 19.53 2.04
CA SER A 43 13.71 20.76 1.47
C SER A 43 12.77 21.50 2.44
N LEU A 44 12.19 20.78 3.41
CA LEU A 44 11.38 21.35 4.49
C LEU A 44 12.21 21.78 5.71
N GLY A 45 13.53 21.65 5.65
CA GLY A 45 14.46 22.07 6.70
C GLY A 45 14.82 20.98 7.70
N ALA A 46 14.55 19.70 7.42
CA ALA A 46 15.11 18.62 8.21
C ALA A 46 16.61 18.54 7.94
N ILE A 47 17.43 18.96 8.92
CA ILE A 47 18.88 18.95 8.82
C ILE A 47 19.40 18.21 10.06
N GLU A 48 20.29 17.24 9.83
CA GLU A 48 20.98 16.56 10.92
C GLU A 48 22.30 17.29 11.21
N ASN A 49 22.57 17.51 12.49
CA ASN A 49 23.83 18.11 12.91
C ASN A 49 25.00 17.17 12.58
N PRO A 50 26.17 17.71 12.20
CA PRO A 50 27.33 16.88 11.88
C PRO A 50 27.82 16.04 13.08
N GLU A 51 27.54 16.49 14.31
CA GLU A 51 27.91 15.82 15.56
C GLU A 51 27.11 14.52 15.81
N ASP A 52 25.91 14.41 15.22
CA ASP A 52 25.02 13.26 15.40
C ASP A 52 25.30 12.13 14.40
N ARG A 53 26.28 12.31 13.50
CA ARG A 53 26.62 11.34 12.45
C ARG A 53 27.51 10.21 12.98
N ILE A 54 27.13 8.98 12.70
CA ILE A 54 27.94 7.80 13.03
C ILE A 54 29.19 7.81 12.14
N PHE A 55 30.37 7.76 12.76
CA PHE A 55 31.68 7.85 12.11
C PHE A 55 31.85 9.11 11.22
N GLY A 56 31.07 10.18 11.44
CA GLY A 56 31.11 11.41 10.65
C GLY A 56 30.58 11.29 9.21
N VAL A 57 30.17 10.10 8.77
CA VAL A 57 29.78 9.83 7.36
C VAL A 57 28.35 9.29 7.27
N ILE A 58 27.93 8.44 8.20
CA ILE A 58 26.63 7.80 8.16
C ILE A 58 25.67 8.62 9.01
N SER A 59 24.71 9.27 8.38
CA SER A 59 23.61 9.95 9.06
C SER A 59 22.57 8.91 9.52
N PRO A 60 22.40 8.64 10.82
CA PRO A 60 21.31 7.78 11.29
C PRO A 60 19.96 8.23 10.79
N LEU A 61 19.71 9.54 10.80
CA LEU A 61 18.43 10.12 10.40
C LEU A 61 18.11 9.81 8.93
N PHE A 62 19.07 10.01 8.03
CA PHE A 62 18.84 9.91 6.59
C PHE A 62 19.27 8.57 5.96
N HIS A 63 19.92 7.68 6.71
CA HIS A 63 20.30 6.35 6.22
C HIS A 63 19.60 5.22 6.97
N LEU A 64 19.63 5.24 8.31
CA LEU A 64 19.12 4.13 9.10
C LEU A 64 17.59 4.06 9.06
N ILE A 65 16.93 5.21 9.11
CA ILE A 65 15.47 5.29 9.10
C ILE A 65 14.90 4.88 7.75
N PRO A 66 15.32 5.48 6.61
CA PRO A 66 14.97 4.98 5.28
C PRO A 66 15.25 3.48 5.10
N ALA A 67 16.39 2.99 5.58
CA ALA A 67 16.71 1.56 5.50
C ALA A 67 15.70 0.70 6.28
N ALA A 68 15.35 1.09 7.51
CA ALA A 68 14.36 0.39 8.32
C ALA A 68 12.97 0.39 7.66
N VAL A 69 12.59 1.49 7.00
CA VAL A 69 11.33 1.60 6.27
C VAL A 69 11.33 0.70 5.03
N VAL A 70 12.41 0.71 4.23
CA VAL A 70 12.57 -0.19 3.07
C VAL A 70 12.45 -1.66 3.48
N ILE A 71 13.09 -2.04 4.59
CA ILE A 71 13.00 -3.38 5.15
C ILE A 71 11.54 -3.70 5.52
N THR A 72 10.86 -2.79 6.21
CA THR A 72 9.46 -2.94 6.65
C THR A 72 8.50 -3.09 5.47
N LEU A 73 8.65 -2.26 4.44
CA LEU A 73 7.88 -2.34 3.20
C LEU A 73 8.14 -3.66 2.46
N THR A 74 9.40 -4.13 2.46
CA THR A 74 9.77 -5.41 1.84
C THR A 74 9.11 -6.59 2.56
N PHE A 75 9.10 -6.59 3.91
CA PHE A 75 8.38 -7.61 4.66
C PHE A 75 6.86 -7.55 4.44
N SER A 76 6.30 -6.35 4.42
CA SER A 76 4.87 -6.12 4.17
C SER A 76 4.45 -6.61 2.79
N TRP A 77 5.21 -6.26 1.75
CA TRP A 77 4.99 -6.69 0.38
C TRP A 77 5.18 -8.20 0.21
N THR A 78 6.24 -8.79 0.75
CA THR A 78 6.46 -10.24 0.65
C THR A 78 5.37 -11.04 1.36
N TYR A 79 4.93 -10.58 2.53
CA TYR A 79 3.77 -11.14 3.24
C TYR A 79 2.50 -11.07 2.39
N LEU A 80 2.17 -9.88 1.87
CA LEU A 80 0.98 -9.66 1.05
C LEU A 80 0.99 -10.51 -0.22
N THR A 81 2.14 -10.55 -0.89
CA THR A 81 2.35 -11.35 -2.10
C THR A 81 2.19 -12.84 -1.81
N ARG A 82 2.66 -13.35 -0.67
CA ARG A 82 2.41 -14.75 -0.27
C ARG A 82 0.92 -15.03 -0.07
N CYS A 83 0.20 -14.12 0.57
CA CYS A 83 -1.25 -14.23 0.78
C CYS A 83 -2.04 -14.22 -0.54
N MET A 84 -1.63 -13.40 -1.51
CA MET A 84 -2.29 -13.30 -2.82
C MET A 84 -1.85 -14.39 -3.81
N ALA A 85 -0.57 -14.77 -3.83
CA ALA A 85 -0.02 -15.79 -4.73
C ALA A 85 -0.44 -17.21 -4.36
N THR A 86 -1.03 -17.43 -3.19
CA THR A 86 -1.58 -18.73 -2.78
C THR A 86 -3.04 -18.94 -3.25
N LYS A 87 -3.77 -17.88 -3.63
CA LYS A 87 -5.11 -17.93 -4.26
C LYS A 87 -5.17 -18.76 -5.58
N PRO A 88 -4.17 -18.74 -6.48
CA PRO A 88 -4.19 -19.46 -7.76
C PRO A 88 -3.78 -20.94 -7.65
N GLN A 89 -2.89 -21.29 -6.72
CA GLN A 89 -2.27 -22.62 -6.71
C GLN A 89 -3.21 -23.71 -6.19
N GLU A 90 -4.06 -23.39 -5.21
CA GLU A 90 -5.06 -24.34 -4.70
C GLU A 90 -6.16 -24.64 -5.74
N LEU A 91 -6.55 -23.65 -6.54
CA LEU A 91 -7.54 -23.86 -7.62
C LEU A 91 -6.94 -24.67 -8.78
N ALA A 92 -5.69 -24.40 -9.15
CA ALA A 92 -4.97 -25.18 -10.16
C ALA A 92 -4.72 -26.62 -9.70
N LYS A 93 -4.28 -26.82 -8.44
CA LYS A 93 -4.13 -28.16 -7.84
C LYS A 93 -5.48 -28.87 -7.71
N ARG A 94 -6.57 -28.20 -7.32
CA ARG A 94 -7.90 -28.84 -7.25
C ARG A 94 -8.40 -29.27 -8.62
N LYS A 95 -8.21 -28.46 -9.68
CA LYS A 95 -8.53 -28.88 -11.05
C LYS A 95 -7.68 -30.08 -11.47
N PHE A 96 -6.37 -30.05 -11.20
CA PHE A 96 -5.50 -31.19 -11.53
C PHE A 96 -5.84 -32.46 -10.74
N VAL A 97 -6.13 -32.35 -9.44
CA VAL A 97 -6.52 -33.49 -8.60
C VAL A 97 -7.90 -34.00 -9.01
N ALA A 98 -8.85 -33.14 -9.33
CA ALA A 98 -10.16 -33.56 -9.84
C ALA A 98 -10.07 -34.24 -11.22
N VAL A 99 -9.22 -33.74 -12.12
CA VAL A 99 -8.95 -34.36 -13.43
C VAL A 99 -8.25 -35.71 -13.27
N VAL A 100 -7.27 -35.81 -12.37
CA VAL A 100 -6.56 -37.08 -12.09
C VAL A 100 -7.46 -38.10 -11.38
N LYS A 101 -8.39 -37.67 -10.52
CA LYS A 101 -9.33 -38.57 -9.84
C LYS A 101 -10.45 -39.08 -10.76
N ARG A 102 -10.72 -38.39 -11.88
CA ARG A 102 -11.75 -38.78 -12.87
C ARG A 102 -11.20 -39.63 -14.02
N GLY A 103 -9.88 -39.83 -14.11
CA GLY A 103 -9.22 -40.62 -15.15
C GLY A 103 -8.64 -41.94 -14.66
N LYS A 104 -9.19 -42.52 -13.59
CA LYS A 104 -8.75 -43.81 -13.05
C LYS A 104 -9.71 -44.93 -13.43
N GLU A 105 -9.99 -45.02 -14.72
CA GLU A 105 -10.45 -46.24 -15.37
C GLU A 105 -9.86 -46.27 -16.77
N ASN A 106 -9.27 -47.42 -17.09
CA ASN A 106 -8.71 -47.84 -18.38
C ASN A 106 -7.24 -47.48 -18.72
N LYS A 107 -6.40 -48.50 -18.47
CA LYS A 107 -5.43 -49.11 -19.38
C LYS A 107 -4.91 -48.22 -20.53
N THR A 108 -3.62 -47.85 -20.45
CA THR A 108 -2.54 -48.25 -21.40
C THR A 108 -1.28 -47.42 -21.14
N SER A 109 -0.16 -48.11 -20.96
CA SER A 109 1.08 -47.62 -20.33
C SER A 109 2.10 -46.99 -21.29
N VAL A 110 1.70 -46.58 -22.50
CA VAL A 110 2.65 -46.09 -23.53
C VAL A 110 2.53 -44.58 -23.80
N LEU A 111 1.36 -43.97 -23.60
CA LEU A 111 1.14 -42.53 -23.84
C LEU A 111 1.59 -41.62 -22.68
N SER A 112 1.92 -42.18 -21.51
CA SER A 112 2.41 -41.42 -20.35
C SER A 112 3.81 -40.83 -20.55
N ARG A 113 4.58 -41.32 -21.53
CA ARG A 113 5.92 -40.81 -21.85
C ARG A 113 5.91 -39.61 -22.80
N LEU A 114 4.85 -39.43 -23.61
CA LEU A 114 4.67 -38.25 -24.48
C LEU A 114 4.02 -37.06 -23.75
N GLY A 115 3.22 -37.32 -22.70
CA GLY A 115 2.68 -36.28 -21.82
C GLY A 115 3.73 -35.53 -20.98
N ALA A 116 4.97 -36.04 -20.93
CA ALA A 116 6.07 -35.41 -20.20
C ALA A 116 6.61 -34.14 -20.89
N ARG A 117 6.47 -34.02 -22.22
CA ARG A 117 6.96 -32.84 -22.98
C ARG A 117 5.97 -31.66 -23.01
N LEU A 118 4.68 -31.87 -22.76
CA LEU A 118 3.67 -30.80 -22.68
C LEU A 118 3.56 -30.15 -21.29
N LYS A 119 4.26 -30.68 -20.28
CA LYS A 119 4.24 -30.15 -18.90
C LYS A 119 5.02 -28.84 -18.71
N ILE A 120 5.75 -28.38 -19.72
CA ILE A 120 6.63 -27.20 -19.65
C ILE A 120 5.90 -25.91 -20.08
N LYS A 121 4.82 -25.96 -20.88
CA LYS A 121 4.09 -24.76 -21.30
C LYS A 121 3.03 -24.26 -20.29
N GLY A 122 2.57 -25.13 -19.38
CA GLY A 122 1.60 -24.74 -18.33
C GLY A 122 2.18 -23.91 -17.18
N SER A 123 3.50 -23.97 -16.97
CA SER A 123 4.19 -23.24 -15.90
C SER A 123 4.32 -21.75 -16.22
N ALA A 124 4.55 -21.37 -17.48
CA ALA A 124 4.70 -19.99 -17.90
C ALA A 124 3.45 -19.15 -17.62
N HIS A 125 2.26 -19.69 -17.88
CA HIS A 125 1.00 -18.98 -17.64
C HIS A 125 0.70 -18.81 -16.13
N ILE A 126 0.99 -19.84 -15.33
CA ILE A 126 0.86 -19.78 -13.87
C ILE A 126 1.89 -18.79 -13.28
N GLN A 127 3.11 -18.77 -13.82
CA GLN A 127 4.18 -17.86 -13.40
C GLN A 127 3.91 -16.41 -13.76
N GLN A 128 3.45 -16.12 -14.98
CA GLN A 128 3.03 -14.77 -15.38
C GLN A 128 1.93 -14.24 -14.46
N LYS A 129 1.01 -15.11 -14.02
CA LYS A 129 -0.04 -14.73 -13.08
C LYS A 129 0.49 -14.42 -11.68
N ILE A 130 1.51 -15.14 -11.20
CA ILE A 130 2.19 -14.85 -9.93
C ILE A 130 2.95 -13.52 -10.01
N MET A 131 3.62 -13.24 -11.14
CA MET A 131 4.31 -11.95 -11.35
C MET A 131 3.32 -10.79 -11.37
N LYS A 132 2.19 -10.91 -12.09
CA LYS A 132 1.12 -9.90 -12.06
C LYS A 132 0.60 -9.65 -10.65
N VAL A 133 0.47 -10.70 -9.83
CA VAL A 133 0.09 -10.56 -8.43
C VAL A 133 1.16 -9.82 -7.62
N ALA A 134 2.43 -10.17 -7.79
CA ALA A 134 3.55 -9.54 -7.10
C ALA A 134 3.72 -8.06 -7.45
N ILE A 135 3.53 -7.69 -8.73
CA ILE A 135 3.54 -6.30 -9.20
C ILE A 135 2.36 -5.53 -8.60
N LYS A 136 1.16 -6.11 -8.63
CA LYS A 136 -0.02 -5.46 -8.05
C LYS A 136 0.14 -5.24 -6.54
N SER A 137 0.60 -6.24 -5.79
CA SER A 137 0.83 -6.10 -4.36
C SER A 137 1.96 -5.11 -4.05
N ALA A 138 3.03 -5.08 -4.84
CA ALA A 138 4.11 -4.10 -4.71
C ALA A 138 3.55 -2.69 -4.86
N LEU A 139 2.85 -2.44 -5.96
CA LEU A 139 2.23 -1.14 -6.25
C LEU A 139 1.24 -0.75 -5.14
N THR A 140 0.43 -1.67 -4.65
CA THR A 140 -0.48 -1.40 -3.53
C THR A 140 0.25 -0.96 -2.27
N VAL A 141 1.30 -1.69 -1.85
CA VAL A 141 2.05 -1.34 -0.63
C VAL A 141 2.78 0.00 -0.81
N SER A 142 3.44 0.22 -1.94
CA SER A 142 4.14 1.48 -2.23
C SER A 142 3.18 2.67 -2.29
N LEU A 143 2.04 2.56 -2.98
CA LEU A 143 1.05 3.63 -3.03
C LEU A 143 0.46 3.93 -1.66
N LEU A 144 0.16 2.89 -0.89
CA LEU A 144 -0.38 3.07 0.45
C LEU A 144 0.60 3.83 1.34
N PHE A 145 1.87 3.45 1.30
CA PHE A 145 2.93 4.14 2.02
C PHE A 145 3.07 5.59 1.60
N ILE A 146 3.14 5.88 0.28
CA ILE A 146 3.22 7.25 -0.25
C ILE A 146 2.03 8.09 0.21
N ILE A 147 0.81 7.56 0.11
CA ILE A 147 -0.42 8.27 0.51
C ILE A 147 -0.36 8.61 1.99
N PHE A 148 0.01 7.67 2.87
CA PHE A 148 0.09 7.95 4.30
C PHE A 148 1.24 8.89 4.64
N ALA A 149 2.43 8.71 4.07
CA ALA A 149 3.57 9.60 4.28
C ALA A 149 3.22 11.04 3.88
N PHE A 150 2.60 11.21 2.71
CA PHE A 150 2.16 12.52 2.22
C PHE A 150 1.05 13.11 3.09
N THR A 151 0.05 12.32 3.47
CA THR A 151 -1.06 12.79 4.33
C THR A 151 -0.55 13.26 5.68
N VAL A 152 0.30 12.47 6.34
CA VAL A 152 0.86 12.83 7.65
C VAL A 152 1.82 14.01 7.52
N SER A 153 2.57 14.12 6.42
CA SER A 153 3.37 15.31 6.13
C SER A 153 2.51 16.58 6.00
N LEU A 154 1.40 16.53 5.26
CA LEU A 154 0.49 17.68 5.17
C LEU A 154 -0.11 18.07 6.52
N LEU A 155 -0.42 17.09 7.37
CA LEU A 155 -0.88 17.34 8.73
C LEU A 155 0.21 17.94 9.63
N ALA A 156 1.47 17.53 9.44
CA ALA A 156 2.61 18.06 10.18
C ALA A 156 2.98 19.49 9.76
N TYR A 157 2.70 19.85 8.51
CA TYR A 157 2.99 21.15 7.91
C TYR A 157 1.71 21.82 7.37
N PRO A 158 0.78 22.25 8.24
CA PRO A 158 -0.49 22.85 7.81
C PRO A 158 -0.29 24.12 6.96
N ARG A 159 0.84 24.80 7.13
CA ARG A 159 1.25 25.95 6.32
C ARG A 159 1.39 25.61 4.83
N LEU A 160 1.85 24.40 4.48
CA LEU A 160 1.94 23.96 3.07
C LEU A 160 0.56 23.91 2.40
N ILE A 161 -0.47 23.51 3.14
CA ILE A 161 -1.85 23.50 2.65
C ILE A 161 -2.30 24.93 2.36
N TYR A 162 -2.06 25.84 3.30
CA TYR A 162 -2.41 27.25 3.14
C TYR A 162 -1.68 27.89 1.95
N GLU A 163 -0.38 27.69 1.84
CA GLU A 163 0.45 28.24 0.76
C GLU A 163 0.08 27.63 -0.60
N ALA A 164 -0.19 26.32 -0.68
CA ALA A 164 -0.64 25.69 -1.91
C ALA A 164 -1.99 26.23 -2.39
N VAL A 165 -2.95 26.39 -1.48
CA VAL A 165 -4.28 26.94 -1.80
C VAL A 165 -4.17 28.40 -2.22
N THR A 166 -3.50 29.24 -1.42
CA THR A 166 -3.34 30.67 -1.73
C THR A 166 -2.57 30.89 -3.04
N SER A 167 -1.48 30.14 -3.26
CA SER A 167 -0.72 30.15 -4.51
C SER A 167 -1.57 29.72 -5.71
N ALA A 168 -2.41 28.69 -5.57
CA ALA A 168 -3.30 28.25 -6.64
C ALA A 168 -4.30 29.35 -7.03
N TYR A 169 -4.86 30.08 -6.07
CA TYR A 169 -5.76 31.21 -6.33
C TYR A 169 -5.04 32.42 -6.93
N GLN A 170 -3.85 32.76 -6.41
CA GLN A 170 -3.07 33.91 -6.89
C GLN A 170 -2.57 33.71 -8.32
N ASN A 171 -2.12 32.49 -8.65
CA ASN A 171 -1.51 32.18 -9.93
C ASN A 171 -2.52 31.79 -11.02
N ASN A 172 -3.79 31.55 -10.68
CA ASN A 172 -4.81 31.15 -11.65
C ASN A 172 -6.04 32.09 -11.58
N PRO A 173 -6.04 33.21 -12.32
CA PRO A 173 -7.17 34.14 -12.35
C PRO A 173 -8.46 33.47 -12.86
N GLY A 174 -8.37 32.45 -13.71
CA GLY A 174 -9.51 31.65 -14.15
C GLY A 174 -10.15 30.82 -13.03
N LEU A 175 -9.35 30.25 -12.11
CA LEU A 175 -9.86 29.51 -10.95
C LEU A 175 -10.54 30.46 -9.97
N LEU A 176 -9.91 31.60 -9.68
CA LEU A 176 -10.51 32.65 -8.86
C LEU A 176 -11.81 33.18 -9.46
N GLY A 177 -11.82 33.46 -10.77
CA GLY A 177 -13.00 33.90 -11.51
C GLY A 177 -14.10 32.84 -11.56
N PHE A 178 -13.75 31.56 -11.71
CA PHE A 178 -14.70 30.44 -11.63
C PHE A 178 -15.35 30.36 -10.25
N VAL A 179 -14.57 30.41 -9.17
CA VAL A 179 -15.11 30.33 -7.80
C VAL A 179 -16.02 31.53 -7.50
N LYS A 180 -15.57 32.76 -7.83
CA LYS A 180 -16.40 33.97 -7.67
C LYS A 180 -17.66 33.92 -8.53
N GLY A 181 -17.53 33.59 -9.81
CA GLY A 181 -18.64 33.48 -10.74
C GLY A 181 -19.64 32.39 -10.35
N THR A 182 -19.17 31.27 -9.78
CA THR A 182 -20.04 30.22 -9.23
C THR A 182 -20.83 30.75 -8.04
N THR A 183 -20.20 31.51 -7.13
CA THR A 183 -20.93 32.11 -5.99
C THR A 183 -21.95 33.16 -6.42
N GLU A 184 -21.62 33.97 -7.43
CA GLU A 184 -22.51 35.03 -7.96
C GLU A 184 -23.66 34.46 -8.79
N THR A 185 -23.42 33.43 -9.60
CA THR A 185 -24.45 32.80 -10.45
C THR A 185 -25.40 31.90 -9.67
N LEU A 186 -24.92 31.28 -8.58
CA LEU A 186 -25.77 30.46 -7.69
C LEU A 186 -26.45 31.27 -6.59
N ALA A 187 -26.03 32.51 -6.31
CA ALA A 187 -26.67 33.36 -5.29
C ALA A 187 -28.21 33.50 -5.47
N PRO A 188 -28.76 33.69 -6.69
CA PRO A 188 -30.21 33.76 -6.90
C PRO A 188 -30.93 32.41 -6.80
N ILE A 189 -30.20 31.29 -6.86
CA ILE A 189 -30.75 29.92 -6.78
C ILE A 189 -30.59 29.37 -5.34
N PHE A 190 -29.73 29.99 -4.53
CA PHE A 190 -29.37 29.54 -3.18
C PHE A 190 -30.59 29.44 -2.23
N TRP A 191 -31.65 30.22 -2.45
CA TRP A 191 -32.89 30.13 -1.67
C TRP A 191 -33.66 28.81 -1.89
N LEU A 192 -33.58 28.20 -3.08
CA LEU A 192 -34.16 26.88 -3.37
C LEU A 192 -33.46 25.77 -2.59
N PHE A 193 -32.19 25.99 -2.27
CA PHE A 193 -31.40 25.12 -1.41
C PHE A 193 -31.39 25.61 0.05
N SER A 194 -32.23 26.57 0.46
CA SER A 194 -32.17 27.13 1.82
C SER A 194 -32.33 26.07 2.93
N ALA A 195 -33.09 24.99 2.70
CA ALA A 195 -33.14 23.86 3.62
C ALA A 195 -31.78 23.15 3.75
N ILE A 196 -31.06 22.96 2.64
CA ILE A 196 -29.70 22.40 2.62
C ILE A 196 -28.69 23.41 3.17
N GLY A 197 -28.82 24.70 2.83
CA GLY A 197 -27.98 25.78 3.34
C GLY A 197 -28.11 25.95 4.84
N ASN A 198 -29.33 25.95 5.38
CA ASN A 198 -29.60 25.97 6.81
C ASN A 198 -29.10 24.69 7.48
N ALA A 199 -29.24 23.53 6.85
CA ALA A 199 -28.66 22.28 7.35
C ALA A 199 -27.12 22.35 7.40
N ILE A 200 -26.46 22.87 6.37
CA ILE A 200 -25.01 23.06 6.32
C ILE A 200 -24.55 24.07 7.37
N ILE A 201 -25.25 25.21 7.52
CA ILE A 201 -24.97 26.22 8.54
C ILE A 201 -25.17 25.62 9.95
N SER A 202 -26.20 24.79 10.14
CA SER A 202 -26.43 24.11 11.42
C SER A 202 -25.38 23.03 11.73
N LEU A 203 -24.77 22.44 10.70
CA LEU A 203 -23.64 21.51 10.82
C LEU A 203 -22.29 22.22 10.92
N ALA A 204 -22.22 23.52 10.60
CA ALA A 204 -20.97 24.28 10.62
C ALA A 204 -20.31 24.34 12.02
N PRO A 205 -21.06 24.50 13.14
CA PRO A 205 -20.50 24.34 14.48
C PRO A 205 -19.89 22.96 14.69
N THR A 206 -20.60 21.87 14.34
CA THR A 206 -20.08 20.50 14.49
C THR A 206 -18.84 20.26 13.64
N PHE A 207 -18.82 20.78 12.40
CA PHE A 207 -17.64 20.72 11.54
C PHE A 207 -16.47 21.49 12.15
N ARG A 208 -16.71 22.73 12.63
CA ARG A 208 -15.69 23.54 13.31
C ARG A 208 -15.15 22.82 14.54
N ASP A 209 -16.03 22.28 15.38
CA ASP A 209 -15.64 21.56 16.59
C ASP A 209 -14.84 20.29 16.25
N CYS A 210 -15.19 19.58 15.18
CA CYS A 210 -14.42 18.46 14.66
C CYS A 210 -13.03 18.90 14.17
N VAL A 211 -12.93 20.01 13.43
CA VAL A 211 -11.64 20.57 12.99
C VAL A 211 -10.80 21.04 14.16
N LEU A 212 -11.40 21.66 15.18
CA LEU A 212 -10.71 22.06 16.40
C LEU A 212 -10.22 20.85 17.20
N ALA A 213 -11.06 19.82 17.34
CA ALA A 213 -10.69 18.56 17.98
C ALA A 213 -9.58 17.82 17.20
N LEU A 214 -9.62 17.83 15.88
CA LEU A 214 -8.53 17.30 15.07
C LEU A 214 -7.26 18.14 15.28
N GLY A 215 -7.39 19.47 15.34
CA GLY A 215 -6.33 20.41 15.65
C GLY A 215 -5.63 20.13 16.98
N THR A 216 -6.39 19.83 18.03
CA THR A 216 -5.81 19.46 19.34
C THR A 216 -5.09 18.12 19.28
N ILE A 217 -5.61 17.14 18.52
CA ILE A 217 -4.98 15.83 18.32
C ILE A 217 -3.65 15.95 17.57
N ILE A 218 -3.59 16.80 16.53
CA ILE A 218 -2.37 16.97 15.71
C ILE A 218 -1.42 18.03 16.26
N SER A 219 -1.82 18.83 17.25
CA SER A 219 -0.99 19.89 17.84
C SER A 219 0.40 19.41 18.28
N PRO A 220 0.54 18.25 18.96
CA PRO A 220 1.87 17.71 19.28
C PRO A 220 2.74 17.43 18.05
N LEU A 221 2.13 16.95 16.95
CA LEU A 221 2.83 16.69 15.69
C LEU A 221 3.28 17.98 15.00
N VAL A 222 2.43 19.01 15.01
CA VAL A 222 2.73 20.33 14.43
C VAL A 222 3.83 21.05 15.22
N GLY A 223 3.87 20.84 16.54
CA GLY A 223 4.86 21.43 17.44
C GLY A 223 6.26 20.83 17.34
N LEU A 224 6.43 19.69 16.66
CA LEU A 224 7.76 19.10 16.44
C LEU A 224 8.61 19.99 15.52
N ASP A 225 9.92 19.90 15.70
CA ASP A 225 10.89 20.44 14.76
C ASP A 225 10.87 19.66 13.42
N ALA A 226 11.59 20.14 12.41
CA ALA A 226 11.54 19.53 11.08
C ALA A 226 12.02 18.06 11.09
N VAL A 227 13.02 17.76 11.93
CA VAL A 227 13.53 16.41 12.16
C VAL A 227 12.47 15.55 12.84
N GLY A 228 11.86 16.00 13.95
CA GLY A 228 10.79 15.28 14.63
C GLY A 228 9.59 15.00 13.73
N LYS A 229 9.20 15.96 12.88
CA LYS A 229 8.13 15.78 11.89
C LYS A 229 8.48 14.70 10.86
N TYR A 230 9.71 14.72 10.36
CA TYR A 230 10.22 13.67 9.45
C TYR A 230 10.14 12.28 10.08
N LEU A 231 10.65 12.15 11.31
CA LEU A 231 10.59 10.91 12.08
C LEU A 231 9.16 10.42 12.26
N ALA A 232 8.24 11.33 12.60
CA ALA A 232 6.85 11.00 12.87
C ALA A 232 6.15 10.46 11.61
N PHE A 233 6.23 11.17 10.47
CA PHE A 233 5.52 10.72 9.29
C PHE A 233 6.11 9.44 8.69
N GLN A 234 7.43 9.25 8.74
CA GLN A 234 8.09 8.02 8.30
C GLN A 234 7.61 6.81 9.10
N ASN A 235 7.66 6.92 10.43
CA ASN A 235 7.24 5.84 11.31
C ASN A 235 5.74 5.55 11.18
N ILE A 236 4.89 6.57 11.25
CA ILE A 236 3.44 6.39 11.15
C ILE A 236 3.07 5.74 9.81
N ALA A 237 3.62 6.21 8.69
CA ALA A 237 3.35 5.65 7.37
C ALA A 237 3.81 4.19 7.26
N ALA A 238 4.99 3.86 7.78
CA ALA A 238 5.51 2.49 7.77
C ALA A 238 4.63 1.54 8.60
N TRP A 239 4.26 1.95 9.83
CA TRP A 239 3.40 1.16 10.72
C TRP A 239 2.01 0.93 10.13
N ILE A 240 1.37 1.97 9.60
CA ILE A 240 0.04 1.84 8.98
C ILE A 240 0.12 0.94 7.74
N SER A 241 1.17 1.06 6.94
CA SER A 241 1.37 0.22 5.75
C SER A 241 1.53 -1.26 6.12
N ALA A 242 2.33 -1.54 7.15
CA ALA A 242 2.54 -2.89 7.67
C ALA A 242 1.24 -3.48 8.23
N LEU A 243 0.53 -2.72 9.08
CA LEU A 243 -0.72 -3.16 9.67
C LEU A 243 -1.81 -3.40 8.62
N SER A 244 -1.89 -2.53 7.62
CA SER A 244 -2.82 -2.68 6.49
C SER A 244 -2.52 -3.93 5.68
N ALA A 245 -1.24 -4.23 5.41
CA ALA A 245 -0.82 -5.45 4.74
C ALA A 245 -1.20 -6.70 5.55
N LEU A 246 -1.05 -6.67 6.88
CA LEU A 246 -1.47 -7.75 7.77
C LEU A 246 -2.98 -7.97 7.76
N ILE A 247 -3.77 -6.92 7.97
CA ILE A 247 -5.24 -6.99 7.99
C ILE A 247 -5.76 -7.49 6.65
N TYR A 248 -5.26 -6.96 5.54
CA TYR A 248 -5.66 -7.38 4.21
C TYR A 248 -5.26 -8.84 3.91
N GLY A 249 -4.06 -9.24 4.32
CA GLY A 249 -3.60 -10.62 4.20
C GLY A 249 -4.47 -11.60 4.99
N GLU A 250 -4.83 -11.28 6.22
CA GLU A 250 -5.71 -12.10 7.07
C GLU A 250 -7.13 -12.18 6.50
N TYR A 251 -7.68 -11.07 5.99
CA TYR A 251 -8.95 -11.07 5.29
C TYR A 251 -8.96 -12.05 4.10
N LEU A 252 -7.90 -12.03 3.29
CA LEU A 252 -7.73 -12.97 2.17
C LEU A 252 -7.61 -14.44 2.63
N ARG A 253 -6.95 -14.69 3.78
CA ARG A 253 -6.84 -16.05 4.37
C ARG A 253 -8.17 -16.55 4.93
N LYS A 254 -8.95 -15.70 5.61
CA LYS A 254 -10.26 -16.07 6.17
C LYS A 254 -11.27 -16.44 5.08
N GLY A 255 -11.35 -15.63 4.01
CA GLY A 255 -12.20 -15.94 2.86
C GLY A 255 -11.89 -17.30 2.21
N ARG A 256 -10.62 -17.75 2.28
CA ARG A 256 -10.23 -19.09 1.83
C ARG A 256 -10.76 -20.19 2.75
N ARG A 257 -10.55 -20.09 4.06
CA ARG A 257 -11.03 -21.11 5.01
C ARG A 257 -12.53 -21.35 4.85
N TYR A 258 -13.30 -20.28 4.66
CA TYR A 258 -14.74 -20.36 4.43
C TYR A 258 -15.09 -21.07 3.10
N LYS A 259 -14.41 -20.72 2.00
CA LYS A 259 -14.63 -21.36 0.68
C LYS A 259 -14.21 -22.84 0.64
N ILE A 260 -13.23 -23.24 1.46
CA ILE A 260 -12.83 -24.65 1.61
C ILE A 260 -13.89 -25.42 2.37
N ARG A 261 -14.41 -24.88 3.48
CA ARG A 261 -15.47 -25.50 4.30
C ARG A 261 -16.79 -25.69 3.54
N ARG A 262 -17.19 -24.71 2.72
CA ARG A 262 -18.45 -24.77 1.94
C ARG A 262 -18.42 -25.74 0.75
N LYS A 263 -17.26 -26.34 0.46
CA LYS A 263 -17.06 -27.29 -0.66
C LYS A 263 -16.54 -28.65 -0.18
N SER A 264 -16.50 -28.87 1.13
CA SER A 264 -16.27 -30.17 1.76
C SER A 264 -17.60 -30.71 2.26
#